data_AF-G3Y9U8-F1
#
_entry.id   AF-G3Y9U8-F1
#
_cell.length_a   1.000
_cell.length_b   1.000
_cell.length_c   1.000
_cell.angle_alpha   90.00
_cell.angle_beta   90.00
_cell.angle_gamma   90.00
#
_symmetry.space_group_name_H-M   'P 1'
#
loop_
_entity.id
_entity.type
_entity.pdbx_description
1 polymer ?
#
loop_
_entity_poly.entity_id
_entity_poly.type
_entity_poly.pdbx_seq_one_letter_code
_entity_poly.pdbx_strand_id
1 'polypeptide(L)'
;MSATTEDMIPAPGEWPVDPQADVPISDNRIWVDGCFDFSHHGHAGAMLQARQLGDELYVGVHSDEAILENKGPTVMTLDERVAAVEACRWVTRCVPSAPYVTFLPWVSHYGCKYVVHGDDITSDSNGEDCYRFVKAAGRFRVVKRTPGISTTDLVGRMLLCTKNHFVKSVKDTLNGEEGSGSLEERKHSADSLMKRIRDYATDETGLQPGPQVWIWNGSSSAKLGNTVEEPGAFETIVNGKLPRPGQRIIYVDGGFDLFSSGHIEFLRQVLTQEESEGRRRGWYDQEQKIKRVKEYGEDYGPAYVVAGIHDDDVINHWKGLNYPIMNIFERGLCVLQCRYIHAVIFSSPFSPSQSYLEAMPLGVPDAVYHGPTTFIPLTYDPYMAPKRMGIFKETSSHTYQHVNAGEIVDRILKSREAYEERQRAKLEKGAVEELVKSKESASA
;
A
#
# COMPACT_ATOMS: atom_id res chain seq x y z
N MET A 1 -37.16 -6.82 6.66
CA MET A 1 -37.51 -7.90 5.72
C MET A 1 -36.19 -8.41 5.18
N SER A 2 -35.86 -9.68 5.38
CA SER A 2 -34.61 -10.25 4.84
C SER A 2 -34.72 -10.24 3.32
N ALA A 3 -33.82 -9.50 2.66
CA ALA A 3 -33.69 -9.57 1.21
C ALA A 3 -33.48 -11.04 0.81
N THR A 4 -34.16 -11.48 -0.24
CA THR A 4 -33.94 -12.82 -0.77
C THR A 4 -32.58 -12.87 -1.47
N THR A 5 -31.97 -14.04 -1.63
CA THR A 5 -30.67 -14.20 -2.30
C THR A 5 -30.64 -13.69 -3.74
N GLU A 6 -31.81 -13.54 -4.38
CA GLU A 6 -31.96 -12.97 -5.72
C GLU A 6 -31.88 -11.43 -5.72
N ASP A 7 -32.32 -10.77 -4.64
CA ASP A 7 -32.25 -9.31 -4.49
C ASP A 7 -30.81 -8.79 -4.33
N MET A 8 -29.84 -9.69 -4.12
CA MET A 8 -28.41 -9.36 -3.96
C MET A 8 -27.63 -9.37 -5.28
N ILE A 9 -28.25 -9.74 -6.41
CA ILE A 9 -27.61 -9.73 -7.73
C ILE A 9 -28.05 -8.44 -8.44
N PRO A 10 -27.12 -7.52 -8.77
CA PRO A 10 -27.45 -6.35 -9.56
C PRO A 10 -28.07 -6.72 -10.91
N ALA A 11 -29.10 -5.98 -11.33
CA ALA A 11 -29.64 -6.13 -12.67
C ALA A 11 -28.63 -5.65 -13.73
N PRO A 12 -28.74 -6.08 -15.00
CA PRO A 12 -27.93 -5.52 -16.07
C PRO A 12 -28.04 -3.99 -16.14
N GLY A 13 -26.91 -3.29 -16.07
CA GLY A 13 -26.87 -1.83 -16.00
C GLY A 13 -26.74 -1.27 -14.57
N GLU A 14 -26.88 -2.12 -13.55
CA GLU A 14 -26.77 -1.77 -12.13
C GLU A 14 -25.53 -2.38 -11.47
N TRP A 15 -24.67 -3.10 -12.21
CA TRP A 15 -23.40 -3.56 -11.66
C TRP A 15 -22.52 -2.36 -11.31
N PRO A 16 -21.85 -2.38 -10.15
CA PRO A 16 -21.16 -1.21 -9.62
C PRO A 16 -20.00 -0.74 -10.51
N VAL A 17 -19.42 -1.64 -11.29
CA VAL A 17 -18.37 -1.34 -12.27
C VAL A 17 -18.56 -2.20 -13.51
N ASP A 18 -18.08 -1.72 -14.65
CA ASP A 18 -18.06 -2.51 -15.88
C ASP A 18 -17.26 -3.81 -15.73
N PRO A 19 -17.57 -4.84 -16.54
CA PRO A 19 -18.64 -4.87 -17.54
C PRO A 19 -20.02 -5.11 -16.92
N GLN A 20 -21.08 -4.66 -17.58
CA GLN A 20 -22.48 -4.91 -17.17
C GLN A 20 -23.02 -6.27 -17.62
N ALA A 21 -22.30 -6.96 -18.51
CA ALA A 21 -22.65 -8.28 -19.02
C ALA A 21 -21.67 -9.32 -18.48
N ASP A 22 -22.16 -10.55 -18.31
CA ASP A 22 -21.37 -11.66 -17.79
C ASP A 22 -20.12 -11.91 -18.65
N VAL A 23 -18.99 -12.08 -17.98
CA VAL A 23 -17.72 -12.42 -18.60
C VAL A 23 -17.50 -13.93 -18.49
N PRO A 24 -17.03 -14.60 -19.56
CA PRO A 24 -16.65 -16.00 -19.48
C PRO A 24 -15.66 -16.26 -18.33
N ILE A 25 -15.92 -17.32 -17.57
CA ILE A 25 -15.09 -17.73 -16.44
C ILE A 25 -13.70 -18.15 -16.95
N SER A 26 -12.65 -17.64 -16.30
CA SER A 26 -11.26 -17.97 -16.59
C SER A 26 -10.53 -18.48 -15.35
N ASP A 27 -9.73 -19.53 -15.53
CA ASP A 27 -8.83 -20.07 -14.49
C ASP A 27 -7.80 -19.05 -14.01
N ASN A 28 -7.45 -18.09 -14.87
CA ASN A 28 -6.45 -17.08 -14.60
C ASN A 28 -7.06 -15.79 -14.00
N ARG A 29 -8.37 -15.75 -13.74
CA ARG A 29 -8.99 -14.60 -13.09
C ARG A 29 -9.37 -14.92 -11.66
N ILE A 30 -8.73 -14.18 -10.76
CA ILE A 30 -8.79 -14.40 -9.32
C ILE A 30 -9.67 -13.33 -8.68
N TRP A 31 -10.44 -13.74 -7.67
CA TRP A 31 -11.23 -12.87 -6.83
C TRP A 31 -10.66 -12.86 -5.41
N VAL A 32 -10.54 -11.67 -4.83
CA VAL A 32 -10.34 -11.47 -3.39
C VAL A 32 -11.44 -10.53 -2.95
N ASP A 33 -11.99 -10.71 -1.77
CA ASP A 33 -12.88 -9.72 -1.17
C ASP A 33 -12.49 -9.44 0.27
N GLY A 34 -12.96 -8.30 0.76
CA GLY A 34 -12.68 -7.89 2.11
C GLY A 34 -13.15 -6.48 2.43
N CYS A 35 -12.97 -6.18 3.71
CA CYS A 35 -13.23 -4.85 4.24
C CYS A 35 -12.19 -3.83 3.76
N PHE A 36 -10.91 -4.20 3.79
CA PHE A 36 -9.76 -3.31 3.48
C PHE A 36 -9.75 -1.98 4.24
N ASP A 37 -10.39 -1.96 5.40
CA ASP A 37 -10.39 -0.82 6.31
C ASP A 37 -8.99 -0.58 6.84
N PHE A 38 -8.56 0.68 6.72
CA PHE A 38 -7.22 1.12 7.06
C PHE A 38 -6.12 0.25 6.41
N SER A 39 -6.16 0.20 5.07
CA SER A 39 -5.30 -0.67 4.27
C SER A 39 -3.81 -0.50 4.62
N HIS A 40 -3.10 -1.62 4.64
CA HIS A 40 -1.72 -1.71 5.08
C HIS A 40 -1.02 -2.81 4.28
N HIS A 41 0.32 -2.86 4.35
CA HIS A 41 1.10 -3.81 3.57
C HIS A 41 0.62 -5.26 3.71
N GLY A 42 0.13 -5.70 4.89
CA GLY A 42 -0.47 -7.03 5.04
C GLY A 42 -1.60 -7.38 4.05
N HIS A 43 -2.49 -6.44 3.72
CA HIS A 43 -3.54 -6.64 2.69
C HIS A 43 -2.91 -6.72 1.30
N ALA A 44 -1.93 -5.85 1.01
CA ALA A 44 -1.19 -5.84 -0.23
C ALA A 44 -0.43 -7.16 -0.47
N GLY A 45 0.15 -7.74 0.58
CA GLY A 45 0.81 -9.05 0.53
C GLY A 45 -0.15 -10.20 0.22
N ALA A 46 -1.40 -10.13 0.67
CA ALA A 46 -2.43 -11.08 0.28
C ALA A 46 -2.84 -10.89 -1.18
N MET A 47 -2.99 -9.64 -1.64
CA MET A 47 -3.26 -9.31 -3.04
C MET A 47 -2.12 -9.74 -3.97
N LEU A 48 -0.86 -9.55 -3.58
CA LEU A 48 0.31 -10.03 -4.33
C LEU A 48 0.26 -11.55 -4.50
N GLN A 49 0.08 -12.30 -3.40
CA GLN A 49 -0.02 -13.76 -3.47
C GLN A 49 -1.20 -14.20 -4.34
N ALA A 50 -2.36 -13.54 -4.22
CA ALA A 50 -3.52 -13.83 -5.06
C ALA A 50 -3.25 -13.53 -6.54
N ARG A 51 -2.58 -12.41 -6.82
CA ARG A 51 -2.20 -11.99 -8.18
C ARG A 51 -1.26 -12.99 -8.85
N GLN A 52 -0.37 -13.63 -8.09
CA GLN A 52 0.55 -14.65 -8.60
C GLN A 52 -0.13 -15.98 -8.97
N LEU A 53 -1.40 -16.17 -8.60
CA LEU A 53 -2.18 -17.37 -8.95
C LEU A 53 -2.92 -17.24 -10.30
N GLY A 54 -2.89 -16.06 -10.93
CA GLY A 54 -3.56 -15.81 -12.20
C GLY A 54 -3.01 -14.60 -12.96
N ASP A 55 -3.71 -14.20 -14.01
CA ASP A 55 -3.37 -13.07 -14.90
C ASP A 55 -4.17 -11.79 -14.58
N GLU A 56 -5.27 -11.92 -13.84
CA GLU A 56 -6.12 -10.81 -13.43
C GLU A 56 -6.57 -10.98 -11.97
N LEU A 57 -6.57 -9.89 -11.20
CA LEU A 57 -7.05 -9.86 -9.82
C LEU A 57 -8.19 -8.84 -9.67
N TYR A 58 -9.38 -9.35 -9.39
CA TYR A 58 -10.56 -8.55 -9.06
C TYR A 58 -10.71 -8.52 -7.54
N VAL A 59 -10.90 -7.33 -6.98
CA VAL A 59 -11.01 -7.13 -5.54
C VAL A 59 -12.36 -6.55 -5.17
N GLY A 60 -13.20 -7.35 -4.53
CA GLY A 60 -14.48 -6.93 -3.96
C GLY A 60 -14.30 -6.17 -2.65
N VAL A 61 -14.80 -4.94 -2.59
CA VAL A 61 -14.76 -4.11 -1.38
C VAL A 61 -16.15 -4.02 -0.80
N HIS A 62 -16.34 -4.49 0.43
CA HIS A 62 -17.66 -4.47 1.07
C HIS A 62 -18.14 -3.06 1.38
N SER A 63 -19.46 -2.85 1.36
CA SER A 63 -20.11 -1.60 1.78
C SER A 63 -19.97 -1.37 3.29
N ASP A 64 -20.06 -0.11 3.72
CA ASP A 64 -19.95 0.24 5.14
C ASP A 64 -21.11 -0.39 5.95
N GLU A 65 -22.31 -0.46 5.36
CA GLU A 65 -23.49 -1.08 5.94
C GLU A 65 -23.31 -2.59 6.18
N ALA A 66 -22.80 -3.31 5.17
CA ALA A 66 -22.57 -4.75 5.27
C ALA A 66 -21.49 -5.09 6.30
N ILE A 67 -20.46 -4.25 6.42
CA ILE A 67 -19.41 -4.42 7.43
C ILE A 67 -19.96 -4.15 8.85
N LEU A 68 -20.76 -3.09 8.99
CA LEU A 68 -21.38 -2.72 10.26
C LEU A 68 -22.26 -3.85 10.81
N GLU A 69 -23.08 -4.47 9.95
CA GLU A 69 -23.96 -5.58 10.32
C GLU A 69 -23.19 -6.82 10.80
N ASN A 70 -22.04 -7.12 10.17
CA ASN A 70 -21.32 -8.38 10.41
C ASN A 70 -20.17 -8.29 11.41
N LYS A 71 -19.62 -7.09 11.63
CA LYS A 71 -18.37 -6.93 12.38
C LYS A 71 -18.34 -5.71 13.29
N GLY A 72 -18.81 -4.57 12.81
CA GLY A 72 -18.67 -3.27 13.48
C GLY A 72 -18.14 -2.18 12.54
N PRO A 73 -18.02 -0.94 13.00
CA PRO A 73 -17.77 0.20 12.13
C PRO A 73 -16.37 0.16 11.46
N THR A 74 -16.28 0.86 10.33
CA THR A 74 -15.04 1.13 9.59
C THR A 74 -14.44 2.48 10.03
N VAL A 75 -13.11 2.60 9.92
CA VAL A 75 -12.38 3.87 10.11
C VAL A 75 -12.40 4.69 8.82
N MET A 76 -12.26 3.99 7.70
CA MET A 76 -12.20 4.56 6.36
C MET A 76 -13.55 4.39 5.66
N THR A 77 -14.00 5.42 4.96
CA THR A 77 -15.23 5.35 4.14
C THR A 77 -15.05 4.37 2.98
N LEU A 78 -16.15 3.89 2.38
CA LEU A 78 -16.08 3.05 1.18
C LEU A 78 -15.17 3.66 0.09
N ASP A 79 -15.32 4.94 -0.23
CA ASP A 79 -14.52 5.61 -1.26
C ASP A 79 -13.02 5.61 -0.91
N GLU A 80 -12.67 5.85 0.36
CA GLU A 80 -11.28 5.80 0.83
C GLU A 80 -10.69 4.39 0.72
N ARG A 81 -11.49 3.34 1.00
CA ARG A 81 -11.09 1.93 0.89
C ARG A 81 -10.94 1.50 -0.56
N VAL A 82 -11.86 1.91 -1.43
CA VAL A 82 -11.79 1.69 -2.89
C VAL A 82 -10.53 2.34 -3.45
N ALA A 83 -10.26 3.60 -3.13
CA ALA A 83 -9.04 4.30 -3.57
C ALA A 83 -7.75 3.55 -3.15
N ALA A 84 -7.72 2.99 -1.94
CA ALA A 84 -6.58 2.20 -1.46
C ALA A 84 -6.39 0.89 -2.24
N VAL A 85 -7.47 0.19 -2.56
CA VAL A 85 -7.46 -1.06 -3.34
C VAL A 85 -7.09 -0.79 -4.79
N GLU A 86 -7.68 0.21 -5.43
CA GLU A 86 -7.36 0.61 -6.80
C GLU A 86 -5.91 1.07 -6.95
N ALA A 87 -5.33 1.72 -5.94
CA ALA A 87 -3.93 2.14 -5.99
C ALA A 87 -2.94 0.98 -5.91
N CYS A 88 -3.36 -0.21 -5.46
CA CYS A 88 -2.49 -1.39 -5.37
C CYS A 88 -2.11 -1.89 -6.78
N ARG A 89 -0.82 -2.03 -7.08
CA ARG A 89 -0.29 -2.40 -8.40
C ARG A 89 -0.75 -3.77 -8.90
N TRP A 90 -1.03 -4.68 -7.99
CA TRP A 90 -1.42 -6.05 -8.31
C TRP A 90 -2.91 -6.18 -8.57
N VAL A 91 -3.71 -5.14 -8.33
CA VAL A 91 -5.16 -5.18 -8.54
C VAL A 91 -5.47 -4.81 -9.99
N THR A 92 -6.17 -5.68 -10.70
CA THR A 92 -6.68 -5.40 -12.05
C THR A 92 -7.89 -4.48 -11.98
N ARG A 93 -8.84 -4.80 -11.08
CA ARG A 93 -10.07 -4.02 -10.91
C ARG A 93 -10.59 -4.10 -9.47
N CYS A 94 -11.03 -2.97 -8.94
CA CYS A 94 -11.78 -2.90 -7.70
C CYS A 94 -13.28 -2.96 -7.99
N VAL A 95 -14.04 -3.71 -7.19
CA VAL A 95 -15.49 -3.84 -7.30
C VAL A 95 -16.11 -3.37 -5.97
N PRO A 96 -16.68 -2.15 -5.91
CA PRO A 96 -17.25 -1.64 -4.67
C PRO A 96 -18.59 -2.31 -4.34
N SER A 97 -18.99 -2.20 -3.07
CA SER A 97 -20.24 -2.75 -2.54
C SER A 97 -20.42 -4.26 -2.76
N ALA A 98 -19.32 -5.00 -2.81
CA ALA A 98 -19.36 -6.46 -2.91
C ALA A 98 -19.99 -7.09 -1.64
N PRO A 99 -20.77 -8.18 -1.76
CA PRO A 99 -21.37 -8.86 -0.61
C PRO A 99 -20.35 -9.27 0.46
N TYR A 100 -20.74 -9.22 1.74
CA TYR A 100 -19.86 -9.61 2.86
C TYR A 100 -19.61 -11.12 2.92
N VAL A 101 -20.65 -11.92 2.68
CA VAL A 101 -20.52 -13.36 2.43
C VAL A 101 -20.29 -13.54 0.93
N THR A 102 -19.17 -14.14 0.54
CA THR A 102 -18.77 -14.22 -0.87
C THR A 102 -19.81 -14.98 -1.68
N PHE A 103 -20.35 -14.30 -2.69
CA PHE A 103 -21.47 -14.80 -3.46
C PHE A 103 -21.03 -15.17 -4.89
N LEU A 104 -21.17 -16.44 -5.25
CA LEU A 104 -20.68 -16.98 -6.52
C LEU A 104 -21.21 -16.29 -7.78
N PRO A 105 -22.45 -15.76 -7.85
CA PRO A 105 -22.90 -14.96 -8.98
C PRO A 105 -22.06 -13.72 -9.22
N TRP A 106 -21.66 -12.97 -8.18
CA TRP A 106 -20.76 -11.82 -8.33
C TRP A 106 -19.39 -12.26 -8.85
N VAL A 107 -18.81 -13.30 -8.24
CA VAL A 107 -17.51 -13.85 -8.66
C VAL A 107 -17.55 -14.32 -10.11
N SER A 108 -18.63 -14.98 -10.52
CA SER A 108 -18.80 -15.55 -11.86
C SER A 108 -19.19 -14.51 -12.90
N HIS A 109 -19.92 -13.46 -12.53
CA HIS A 109 -20.25 -12.33 -13.41
C HIS A 109 -18.99 -11.66 -13.96
N TYR A 110 -18.03 -11.37 -13.08
CA TYR A 110 -16.71 -10.86 -13.49
C TYR A 110 -15.81 -11.96 -14.09
N GLY A 111 -16.29 -13.20 -14.23
CA GLY A 111 -15.58 -14.34 -14.80
C GLY A 111 -14.38 -14.82 -13.98
N CYS A 112 -14.33 -14.53 -12.68
CA CYS A 112 -13.31 -15.07 -11.79
C CYS A 112 -13.60 -16.53 -11.50
N LYS A 113 -12.62 -17.44 -11.59
CA LYS A 113 -12.83 -18.85 -11.21
C LYS A 113 -12.57 -19.09 -9.74
N TYR A 114 -11.49 -18.56 -9.19
CA TYR A 114 -11.07 -18.84 -7.83
C TYR A 114 -11.24 -17.63 -6.92
N VAL A 115 -11.69 -17.88 -5.69
CA VAL A 115 -11.64 -16.92 -4.59
C VAL A 115 -10.44 -17.26 -3.73
N VAL A 116 -9.65 -16.26 -3.41
CA VAL A 116 -8.47 -16.37 -2.56
C VAL A 116 -8.71 -15.62 -1.27
N HIS A 117 -8.40 -16.25 -0.14
CA HIS A 117 -8.39 -15.61 1.17
C HIS A 117 -7.22 -16.14 2.02
N GLY A 118 -6.91 -15.45 3.12
CA GLY A 118 -5.97 -15.94 4.13
C GLY A 118 -6.48 -17.19 4.86
N ASP A 119 -5.62 -17.77 5.69
CA ASP A 119 -5.88 -18.98 6.50
C ASP A 119 -6.55 -18.70 7.88
N ASP A 120 -7.10 -17.50 8.05
CA ASP A 120 -7.88 -17.08 9.22
C ASP A 120 -9.34 -17.58 9.09
N ILE A 121 -10.03 -17.80 10.23
CA ILE A 121 -11.46 -18.17 10.22
C ILE A 121 -12.30 -16.91 10.03
N THR A 122 -13.16 -16.92 9.02
CA THR A 122 -14.08 -15.82 8.71
C THR A 122 -15.51 -16.25 8.93
N SER A 123 -16.14 -15.73 9.98
CA SER A 123 -17.56 -15.96 10.27
C SER A 123 -18.38 -14.69 10.06
N ASP A 124 -19.60 -14.86 9.54
CA ASP A 124 -20.61 -13.82 9.48
C ASP A 124 -21.31 -13.60 10.84
N SER A 125 -22.30 -12.71 10.88
CA SER A 125 -23.08 -12.41 12.09
C SER A 125 -23.81 -13.61 12.68
N ASN A 126 -24.09 -14.65 11.88
CA ASN A 126 -24.73 -15.89 12.32
C ASN A 126 -23.72 -16.95 12.76
N GLY A 127 -22.41 -16.68 12.67
CA GLY A 127 -21.35 -17.61 13.03
C GLY A 127 -20.98 -18.59 11.92
N GLU A 128 -21.54 -18.45 10.71
CA GLU A 128 -21.25 -19.35 9.59
C GLU A 128 -20.04 -18.86 8.78
N ASP A 129 -19.29 -19.80 8.20
CA ASP A 129 -18.10 -19.49 7.38
C ASP A 129 -18.46 -18.67 6.14
N CYS A 130 -17.95 -17.44 6.02
CA CYS A 130 -18.21 -16.52 4.91
C CYS A 130 -17.91 -17.11 3.52
N TYR A 131 -17.06 -18.13 3.43
CA TYR A 131 -16.65 -18.77 2.18
C TYR A 131 -17.28 -20.16 1.96
N ARG A 132 -18.25 -20.57 2.78
CA ARG A 132 -18.89 -21.91 2.72
C ARG A 132 -19.38 -22.31 1.33
N PHE A 133 -20.04 -21.41 0.61
CA PHE A 133 -20.55 -21.67 -0.73
C PHE A 133 -19.43 -21.85 -1.76
N VAL A 134 -18.36 -21.08 -1.61
CA VAL A 134 -17.20 -21.14 -2.51
C VAL A 134 -16.37 -22.39 -2.27
N LYS A 135 -16.21 -22.79 -1.00
CA LYS A 135 -15.58 -24.05 -0.60
C LYS A 135 -16.36 -25.25 -1.11
N ALA A 136 -17.69 -25.25 -0.94
CA ALA A 136 -18.57 -26.29 -1.47
C ALA A 136 -18.48 -26.42 -3.01
N ALA A 137 -18.25 -25.30 -3.71
CA ALA A 137 -18.06 -25.28 -5.16
C ALA A 137 -16.62 -25.65 -5.60
N GLY A 138 -15.69 -25.95 -4.69
CA GLY A 138 -14.30 -26.27 -5.02
C GLY A 138 -13.51 -25.09 -5.62
N ARG A 139 -13.94 -23.86 -5.35
CA ARG A 139 -13.39 -22.61 -5.94
C ARG A 139 -12.58 -21.77 -4.94
N PHE A 140 -12.29 -22.30 -3.75
CA PHE A 140 -11.57 -21.59 -2.70
C PHE A 140 -10.07 -21.94 -2.68
N ARG A 141 -9.21 -20.93 -2.54
CA ARG A 141 -7.75 -21.05 -2.45
C ARG A 141 -7.24 -20.26 -1.24
N VAL A 142 -6.19 -20.76 -0.60
CA VAL A 142 -5.63 -20.16 0.62
C VAL A 142 -4.24 -19.59 0.36
N VAL A 143 -3.99 -18.39 0.87
CA VAL A 143 -2.66 -17.74 0.90
C VAL A 143 -2.22 -17.52 2.34
N LYS A 144 -0.91 -17.33 2.56
CA LYS A 144 -0.38 -17.14 3.91
C LYS A 144 -0.59 -15.72 4.38
N ARG A 145 -0.95 -15.57 5.66
CA ARG A 145 -1.01 -14.26 6.30
C ARG A 145 0.38 -13.62 6.41
N THR A 146 0.44 -12.31 6.20
CA THR A 146 1.67 -11.53 6.37
C THR A 146 1.97 -11.38 7.87
N PRO A 147 3.15 -11.79 8.37
CA PRO A 147 3.46 -11.72 9.79
C PRO A 147 3.86 -10.30 10.21
N GLY A 148 3.54 -9.95 11.46
CA GLY A 148 3.96 -8.71 12.10
C GLY A 148 3.08 -7.49 11.81
N ILE A 149 1.95 -7.64 11.10
CA ILE A 149 1.03 -6.54 10.82
C ILE A 149 -0.43 -6.98 10.90
N SER A 150 -1.26 -6.15 11.53
CA SER A 150 -2.72 -6.25 11.44
C SER A 150 -3.36 -4.94 11.89
N THR A 151 -4.63 -4.72 11.52
CA THR A 151 -5.42 -3.59 12.05
C THR A 151 -5.43 -3.57 13.59
N THR A 152 -5.45 -4.75 14.23
CA THR A 152 -5.40 -4.89 15.69
C THR A 152 -4.10 -4.34 16.28
N ASP A 153 -2.98 -4.73 15.69
CA ASP A 153 -1.66 -4.27 16.10
C ASP A 153 -1.53 -2.75 15.91
N LEU A 154 -1.91 -2.23 14.73
CA LEU A 154 -1.84 -0.78 14.45
C LEU A 154 -2.71 0.04 15.41
N VAL A 155 -3.95 -0.38 15.67
CA VAL A 155 -4.83 0.27 16.66
C VAL A 155 -4.19 0.21 18.06
N GLY A 156 -3.59 -0.93 18.43
CA GLY A 156 -2.84 -1.06 19.68
C GLY A 156 -1.69 -0.06 19.80
N ARG A 157 -0.89 0.12 18.74
CA ARG A 157 0.20 1.12 18.70
C ARG A 157 -0.32 2.54 18.90
N MET A 158 -1.48 2.88 18.34
CA MET A 158 -2.11 4.19 18.49
C MET A 158 -2.66 4.41 19.90
N LEU A 159 -3.33 3.42 20.48
CA LEU A 159 -3.95 3.52 21.81
C LEU A 159 -2.93 3.48 22.95
N LEU A 160 -1.86 2.69 22.81
CA LEU A 160 -0.82 2.51 23.83
C LEU A 160 0.36 3.47 23.68
N CYS A 161 0.40 4.24 22.59
CA CYS A 161 1.47 5.20 22.31
C CYS A 161 2.89 4.60 22.38
N THR A 162 3.08 3.36 21.92
CA THR A 162 4.36 2.65 21.97
C THR A 162 5.33 3.11 20.89
N LYS A 163 6.64 3.06 21.15
CA LYS A 163 7.72 3.31 20.17
C LYS A 163 8.64 2.11 19.93
N ASN A 164 8.31 0.94 20.49
CA ASN A 164 9.19 -0.23 20.46
C ASN A 164 9.38 -0.80 19.05
N HIS A 165 8.51 -0.43 18.10
CA HIS A 165 8.57 -0.85 16.70
C HIS A 165 9.50 0.02 15.84
N PHE A 166 10.03 1.13 16.37
CA PHE A 166 10.88 2.05 15.63
C PHE A 166 12.19 1.37 15.23
N VAL A 167 12.61 1.63 14.00
CA VAL A 167 13.88 1.19 13.42
C VAL A 167 14.89 2.33 13.52
N LYS A 168 16.04 2.07 14.14
CA LYS A 168 17.12 3.05 14.30
C LYS A 168 18.03 3.09 13.07
N SER A 169 18.34 1.92 12.53
CA SER A 169 19.18 1.75 11.35
C SER A 169 18.55 0.75 10.39
N VAL A 170 18.14 1.26 9.22
CA VAL A 170 17.67 0.42 8.11
C VAL A 170 18.74 -0.61 7.75
N LYS A 171 20.00 -0.19 7.67
CA LYS A 171 21.12 -1.05 7.29
C LYS A 171 21.36 -2.17 8.31
N ASP A 172 21.44 -1.83 9.59
CA ASP A 172 21.74 -2.79 10.65
C ASP A 172 20.59 -3.78 10.81
N THR A 173 19.34 -3.33 10.63
CA THR A 173 18.17 -4.22 10.63
C THR A 173 18.21 -5.22 9.47
N LEU A 174 18.56 -4.76 8.25
CA LEU A 174 18.66 -5.65 7.09
C LEU A 174 19.88 -6.58 7.13
N ASN A 175 20.90 -6.27 7.95
CA ASN A 175 22.03 -7.14 8.21
C ASN A 175 21.80 -8.12 9.38
N GLY A 176 20.67 -8.00 10.11
CA GLY A 176 20.40 -8.78 11.32
C GLY A 176 21.23 -8.35 12.54
N GLU A 177 21.74 -7.12 12.53
CA GLU A 177 22.55 -6.51 13.59
C GLU A 177 21.69 -5.68 14.57
N GLU A 178 20.50 -5.28 14.15
CA GLU A 178 19.48 -4.61 14.98
C GLU A 178 18.24 -5.51 15.16
N GLY A 179 17.55 -5.38 16.30
CA GLY A 179 16.31 -6.09 16.62
C GLY A 179 16.34 -6.80 17.98
N SER A 180 15.23 -7.43 18.33
CA SER A 180 15.12 -8.28 19.52
C SER A 180 15.53 -9.73 19.22
N GLY A 181 15.84 -10.50 20.27
CA GLY A 181 16.18 -11.92 20.16
C GLY A 181 17.67 -12.20 19.94
N SER A 182 17.96 -13.48 19.68
CA SER A 182 19.31 -13.97 19.41
C SER A 182 19.84 -13.46 18.06
N LEU A 183 21.15 -13.62 17.81
CA LEU A 183 21.74 -13.27 16.50
C LEU A 183 21.11 -14.09 15.36
N GLU A 184 20.79 -15.35 15.60
CA GLU A 184 20.17 -16.23 14.59
C GLU A 184 18.73 -15.78 14.28
N GLU A 185 17.94 -15.44 15.30
CA GLU A 185 16.59 -14.92 15.14
C GLU A 185 16.57 -13.59 14.39
N ARG A 186 17.52 -12.69 14.68
CA ARG A 186 17.66 -11.41 13.96
C ARG A 186 18.03 -11.62 12.50
N LYS A 187 18.98 -12.51 12.18
CA LYS A 187 19.33 -12.84 10.80
C LYS A 187 18.15 -13.44 10.03
N HIS A 188 17.41 -14.36 10.65
CA HIS A 188 16.21 -14.94 10.04
C HIS A 188 15.13 -13.87 9.77
N SER A 189 14.94 -12.95 10.71
CA SER A 189 14.00 -11.83 10.56
C SER A 189 14.43 -10.88 9.44
N ALA A 190 15.73 -10.59 9.35
CA ALA A 190 16.31 -9.77 8.28
C ALA A 190 16.14 -10.42 6.89
N ASP A 191 16.39 -11.73 6.78
CA ASP A 191 16.18 -12.48 5.52
C ASP A 191 14.71 -12.48 5.10
N SER A 192 13.79 -12.66 6.04
CA SER A 192 12.34 -12.62 5.81
C SER A 192 11.88 -11.23 5.35
N LEU A 193 12.41 -10.17 5.99
CA LEU A 193 12.14 -8.78 5.61
C LEU A 193 12.69 -8.46 4.21
N MET A 194 13.95 -8.82 3.92
CA MET A 194 14.55 -8.64 2.60
C MET A 194 13.79 -9.39 1.52
N LYS A 195 13.33 -10.61 1.79
CA LYS A 195 12.46 -11.35 0.88
C LYS A 195 11.18 -10.56 0.62
N ARG A 196 10.53 -10.04 1.66
CA ARG A 196 9.30 -9.24 1.53
C ARG A 196 9.50 -7.97 0.70
N ILE A 197 10.60 -7.25 0.93
CA ILE A 197 10.95 -6.07 0.13
C ILE A 197 11.09 -6.46 -1.36
N ARG A 198 11.77 -7.57 -1.66
CA ARG A 198 11.88 -8.09 -3.05
C ARG A 198 10.53 -8.48 -3.64
N ASP A 199 9.70 -9.19 -2.87
CA ASP A 199 8.37 -9.61 -3.31
C ASP A 199 7.50 -8.38 -3.66
N TYR A 200 7.58 -7.30 -2.86
CA TYR A 200 6.82 -6.06 -3.07
C TYR A 200 7.41 -5.18 -4.18
N ALA A 201 8.71 -5.32 -4.45
CA ALA A 201 9.41 -4.68 -5.55
C ALA A 201 9.20 -5.41 -6.89
N THR A 202 8.05 -6.03 -7.08
CA THR A 202 7.61 -6.65 -8.35
C THR A 202 6.72 -5.72 -9.15
N ASP A 203 6.59 -5.99 -10.44
CA ASP A 203 5.67 -5.27 -11.31
C ASP A 203 4.20 -5.68 -11.07
N GLU A 204 3.29 -5.18 -11.90
CA GLU A 204 1.85 -5.42 -11.82
C GLU A 204 1.44 -6.89 -11.93
N THR A 205 2.32 -7.75 -12.45
CA THR A 205 2.12 -9.21 -12.49
C THR A 205 2.43 -9.88 -11.16
N GLY A 206 3.22 -9.23 -10.30
CA GLY A 206 3.75 -9.82 -9.08
C GLY A 206 4.88 -10.83 -9.32
N LEU A 207 5.36 -10.99 -10.55
CA LEU A 207 6.33 -12.03 -10.93
C LEU A 207 7.64 -11.47 -11.47
N GLN A 208 7.61 -10.31 -12.15
CA GLN A 208 8.78 -9.71 -12.78
C GLN A 208 9.34 -8.56 -11.93
N PRO A 209 10.62 -8.18 -12.11
CA PRO A 209 11.20 -7.02 -11.44
C PRO A 209 10.36 -5.76 -11.69
N GLY A 210 10.07 -5.02 -10.62
CA GLY A 210 9.27 -3.80 -10.66
C GLY A 210 10.08 -2.61 -10.14
N PRO A 211 9.67 -1.99 -9.01
CA PRO A 211 10.37 -0.84 -8.47
C PRO A 211 11.80 -1.14 -8.05
N GLN A 212 12.66 -0.15 -8.20
CA GLN A 212 13.99 -0.18 -7.58
C GLN A 212 13.89 0.23 -6.11
N VAL A 213 14.78 -0.33 -5.28
CA VAL A 213 14.84 0.02 -3.86
C VAL A 213 16.28 0.33 -3.46
N TRP A 214 16.47 1.53 -2.90
CA TRP A 214 17.75 2.00 -2.38
C TRP A 214 17.68 2.34 -0.90
N ILE A 215 18.85 2.43 -0.29
CA ILE A 215 19.09 3.08 0.99
C ILE A 215 19.97 4.28 0.73
N TRP A 216 19.62 5.44 1.28
CA TRP A 216 20.53 6.56 1.36
C TRP A 216 21.24 6.59 2.72
N ASN A 217 22.56 6.57 2.66
CA ASN A 217 23.44 6.65 3.83
C ASN A 217 23.98 8.08 3.94
N GLY A 218 23.38 8.86 4.84
CA GLY A 218 23.85 10.19 5.21
C GLY A 218 23.91 10.36 6.73
N SER A 219 24.60 11.40 7.19
CA SER A 219 24.70 11.72 8.62
C SER A 219 23.33 12.03 9.25
N SER A 220 23.19 11.79 10.56
CA SER A 220 21.98 12.18 11.31
C SER A 220 21.65 13.66 11.18
N SER A 221 22.68 14.52 11.05
CA SER A 221 22.51 15.95 10.82
C SER A 221 21.93 16.27 9.45
N ALA A 222 22.31 15.55 8.39
CA ALA A 222 21.72 15.71 7.06
C ALA A 222 20.31 15.13 6.95
N LYS A 223 20.02 14.07 7.73
CA LYS A 223 18.68 13.48 7.81
C LYS A 223 17.64 14.42 8.44
N LEU A 224 18.02 15.16 9.48
CA LEU A 224 17.14 16.04 10.26
C LEU A 224 17.18 17.52 9.83
N GLY A 225 18.37 18.03 9.51
CA GLY A 225 18.63 19.44 9.30
C GLY A 225 18.34 19.91 7.88
N ASN A 226 18.34 21.23 7.70
CA ASN A 226 18.06 21.91 6.43
C ASN A 226 19.26 22.71 5.89
N THR A 227 20.36 22.76 6.63
CA THR A 227 21.57 23.53 6.28
C THR A 227 22.74 22.64 5.85
N VAL A 228 22.60 21.32 5.98
CA VAL A 228 23.67 20.37 5.70
C VAL A 228 23.62 19.97 4.24
N GLU A 229 24.66 20.35 3.50
CA GLU A 229 24.90 19.91 2.13
C GLU A 229 25.75 18.62 2.16
N GLU A 230 25.07 17.48 2.10
CA GLU A 230 25.70 16.16 2.11
C GLU A 230 25.11 15.32 0.98
N PRO A 231 25.93 14.84 0.02
CA PRO A 231 25.46 13.95 -1.03
C PRO A 231 25.11 12.55 -0.49
N GLY A 232 25.81 12.11 0.56
CA GLY A 232 25.72 10.77 1.13
C GLY A 232 26.12 9.68 0.13
N ALA A 233 25.67 8.45 0.38
CA ALA A 233 25.88 7.32 -0.53
C ALA A 233 24.59 6.51 -0.73
N PHE A 234 24.29 6.17 -1.98
CA PHE A 234 23.14 5.34 -2.32
C PHE A 234 23.55 3.88 -2.50
N GLU A 235 22.91 2.99 -1.76
CA GLU A 235 23.11 1.54 -1.84
C GLU A 235 21.87 0.89 -2.43
N THR A 236 22.01 0.13 -3.52
CA THR A 236 20.89 -0.59 -4.13
C THR A 236 20.65 -1.90 -3.39
N ILE A 237 19.44 -2.10 -2.84
CA ILE A 237 19.08 -3.34 -2.16
C ILE A 237 18.15 -4.23 -2.98
N VAL A 238 17.38 -3.65 -3.91
CA VAL A 238 16.61 -4.39 -4.92
C VAL A 238 16.75 -3.69 -6.27
N ASN A 239 17.23 -4.44 -7.27
CA ASN A 239 17.24 -4.01 -8.67
C ASN A 239 15.82 -4.07 -9.24
N GLY A 240 15.51 -3.21 -10.19
CA GLY A 240 14.18 -3.08 -10.77
C GLY A 240 14.23 -2.47 -12.17
N LYS A 241 13.05 -2.12 -12.71
CA LYS A 241 12.91 -1.45 -14.01
C LYS A 241 13.57 -0.07 -13.94
N LEU A 242 14.55 0.18 -14.81
CA LEU A 242 15.18 1.49 -14.97
C LEU A 242 14.23 2.46 -15.69
N PRO A 243 14.42 3.78 -15.53
CA PRO A 243 13.73 4.77 -16.35
C PRO A 243 13.97 4.50 -17.83
N ARG A 244 12.88 4.48 -18.60
CA ARG A 244 12.93 4.32 -20.05
C ARG A 244 13.32 5.65 -20.72
N PRO A 245 13.90 5.62 -21.93
CA PRO A 245 14.34 6.83 -22.61
C PRO A 245 13.24 7.89 -22.74
N GLY A 246 13.60 9.12 -22.37
CA GLY A 246 12.74 10.30 -22.41
C GLY A 246 11.80 10.46 -21.21
N GLN A 247 11.66 9.46 -20.33
CA GLN A 247 10.92 9.63 -19.08
C GLN A 247 11.61 10.67 -18.19
N ARG A 248 10.80 11.51 -17.55
CA ARG A 248 11.27 12.46 -16.54
C ARG A 248 11.39 11.77 -15.19
N ILE A 249 12.48 12.03 -14.48
CA ILE A 249 12.71 11.54 -13.13
C ILE A 249 12.02 12.47 -12.15
N ILE A 250 11.07 11.95 -11.39
CA ILE A 250 10.25 12.72 -10.47
C ILE A 250 10.56 12.27 -9.05
N TYR A 251 10.92 13.20 -8.19
CA TYR A 251 11.15 12.92 -6.77
C TYR A 251 10.00 13.44 -5.92
N VAL A 252 9.56 12.60 -5.00
CA VAL A 252 8.63 12.93 -3.90
C VAL A 252 9.20 12.35 -2.62
N ASP A 253 8.89 12.93 -1.47
CA ASP A 253 9.33 12.37 -0.20
C ASP A 253 8.35 12.65 0.92
N GLY A 254 8.54 11.95 2.04
CA GLY A 254 7.74 12.15 3.22
C GLY A 254 7.80 11.00 4.21
N GLY A 255 6.96 11.13 5.24
CA GLY A 255 6.75 10.05 6.20
C GLY A 255 5.97 8.88 5.58
N PHE A 256 4.93 9.13 4.78
CA PHE A 256 4.02 8.07 4.27
C PHE A 256 3.48 7.16 5.37
N ASP A 257 3.37 7.68 6.59
CA ASP A 257 2.84 6.96 7.74
C ASP A 257 1.34 6.73 7.57
N LEU A 258 0.90 5.50 7.86
CA LEU A 258 -0.47 5.06 7.63
C LEU A 258 -0.94 5.37 6.21
N PHE A 259 -0.15 4.94 5.21
CA PHE A 259 -0.36 5.22 3.80
C PHE A 259 -1.84 5.13 3.38
N SER A 260 -2.39 6.25 2.93
CA SER A 260 -3.84 6.53 2.90
C SER A 260 -4.28 7.06 1.54
N SER A 261 -5.59 7.21 1.35
CA SER A 261 -6.19 7.87 0.18
C SER A 261 -5.63 9.29 -0.05
N GLY A 262 -5.23 10.00 1.01
CA GLY A 262 -4.56 11.29 0.91
C GLY A 262 -3.22 11.20 0.16
N HIS A 263 -2.36 10.25 0.53
CA HIS A 263 -1.08 10.01 -0.14
C HIS A 263 -1.26 9.50 -1.58
N ILE A 264 -2.24 8.61 -1.78
CA ILE A 264 -2.56 8.02 -3.08
C ILE A 264 -3.01 9.09 -4.07
N GLU A 265 -3.91 9.98 -3.65
CA GLU A 265 -4.42 11.06 -4.50
C GLU A 265 -3.32 12.08 -4.83
N PHE A 266 -2.44 12.40 -3.87
CA PHE A 266 -1.24 13.20 -4.15
C PHE A 266 -0.39 12.56 -5.27
N LEU A 267 -0.04 11.28 -5.16
CA LEU A 267 0.75 10.58 -6.18
C LEU A 267 0.04 10.51 -7.54
N ARG A 268 -1.28 10.33 -7.55
CA ARG A 268 -2.10 10.38 -8.77
C ARG A 268 -2.04 11.76 -9.42
N GLN A 269 -2.08 12.84 -8.64
CA GLN A 269 -1.95 14.21 -9.16
C GLN A 269 -0.55 14.48 -9.72
N VAL A 270 0.51 13.99 -9.07
CA VAL A 270 1.88 14.08 -9.60
C VAL A 270 1.94 13.49 -11.01
N LEU A 271 1.44 12.26 -11.20
CA LEU A 271 1.38 11.65 -12.53
C LEU A 271 0.51 12.46 -13.50
N THR A 272 -0.67 12.90 -13.08
CA THR A 272 -1.57 13.70 -13.93
C THR A 272 -0.91 14.98 -14.46
N GLN A 273 -0.14 15.67 -13.61
CA GLN A 273 0.61 16.86 -14.02
C GLN A 273 1.76 16.53 -14.97
N GLU A 274 2.46 15.43 -14.74
CA GLU A 274 3.54 14.97 -15.60
C GLU A 274 3.04 14.41 -16.94
N GLU A 275 1.84 13.83 -16.98
CA GLU A 275 1.16 13.53 -18.24
C GLU A 275 0.81 14.81 -19.01
N SER A 276 0.38 15.86 -18.31
CA SER A 276 0.05 17.14 -18.93
C SER A 276 1.30 17.85 -19.46
N GLU A 277 2.43 17.76 -18.76
CA GLU A 277 3.75 18.14 -19.26
C GLU A 277 4.16 17.28 -20.47
N GLY A 278 3.97 15.97 -20.39
CA GLY A 278 4.21 15.04 -21.49
C GLY A 278 3.44 15.43 -22.76
N ARG A 279 2.15 15.78 -22.63
CA ARG A 279 1.32 16.30 -23.75
C ARG A 279 1.93 17.58 -24.35
N ARG A 280 2.38 18.52 -23.52
CA ARG A 280 3.04 19.77 -23.99
C ARG A 280 4.35 19.51 -24.74
N ARG A 281 5.05 18.42 -24.40
CA ARG A 281 6.29 17.97 -25.07
C ARG A 281 6.06 17.02 -26.26
N GLY A 282 4.82 16.77 -26.68
CA GLY A 282 4.51 15.83 -27.77
C GLY A 282 4.69 14.35 -27.40
N TRP A 283 4.72 13.99 -26.11
CA TRP A 283 4.91 12.60 -25.66
C TRP A 283 3.84 11.65 -26.21
N TYR A 284 2.61 12.14 -26.37
CA TYR A 284 1.47 11.36 -26.83
C TYR A 284 1.22 11.46 -28.34
N ASP A 285 2.13 12.09 -29.07
CA ASP A 285 2.05 12.13 -30.53
C ASP A 285 2.13 10.71 -31.09
N GLN A 286 1.32 10.42 -32.10
CA GLN A 286 1.15 9.07 -32.65
C GLN A 286 2.50 8.49 -33.13
N GLU A 287 3.37 9.32 -33.72
CA GLU A 287 4.70 8.90 -34.16
C GLU A 287 5.60 8.48 -32.98
N GLN A 288 5.60 9.25 -31.88
CA GLN A 288 6.37 8.91 -30.68
C GLN A 288 5.84 7.64 -30.03
N LYS A 289 4.52 7.45 -30.00
CA LYS A 289 3.90 6.22 -29.50
C LYS A 289 4.30 5.00 -30.33
N ILE A 290 4.19 5.08 -31.66
CA ILE A 290 4.60 4.01 -32.57
C ILE A 290 6.09 3.69 -32.37
N LYS A 291 6.93 4.71 -32.22
CA LYS A 291 8.36 4.54 -31.94
C LYS A 291 8.59 3.79 -30.62
N ARG A 292 7.93 4.18 -29.53
CA ARG A 292 8.05 3.50 -28.23
C ARG A 292 7.61 2.04 -28.28
N VAL A 293 6.47 1.75 -28.90
CA VAL A 293 5.99 0.37 -29.06
C VAL A 293 6.95 -0.45 -29.92
N LYS A 294 7.47 0.12 -31.02
CA LYS A 294 8.40 -0.57 -31.92
C LYS A 294 9.76 -0.85 -31.26
N GLU A 295 10.31 0.10 -30.51
CA GLU A 295 11.65 -0.01 -29.91
C GLU A 295 11.66 -0.77 -28.57
N TYR A 296 10.57 -0.67 -27.78
CA TYR A 296 10.52 -1.18 -26.41
C TYR A 296 9.37 -2.16 -26.14
N GLY A 297 8.66 -2.59 -27.19
CA GLY A 297 7.60 -3.61 -27.14
C GLY A 297 6.24 -3.14 -26.62
N GLU A 298 6.20 -2.03 -25.88
CA GLU A 298 5.00 -1.45 -25.30
C GLU A 298 5.11 0.07 -25.19
N ASP A 299 3.96 0.74 -25.05
CA ASP A 299 3.92 2.16 -24.70
C ASP A 299 4.14 2.35 -23.19
N TYR A 300 4.62 3.53 -22.78
CA TYR A 300 4.88 3.83 -21.38
C TYR A 300 4.69 5.32 -21.06
N GLY A 301 4.36 5.60 -19.81
CA GLY A 301 4.09 6.95 -19.32
C GLY A 301 5.34 7.84 -19.31
N PRO A 302 5.17 9.17 -19.27
CA PRO A 302 6.28 10.13 -19.35
C PRO A 302 7.09 10.30 -18.05
N ALA A 303 6.65 9.72 -16.94
CA ALA A 303 7.22 9.94 -15.62
C ALA A 303 7.76 8.66 -14.99
N TYR A 304 8.85 8.79 -14.26
CA TYR A 304 9.43 7.77 -13.39
C TYR A 304 9.52 8.32 -11.97
N VAL A 305 8.66 7.84 -11.08
CA VAL A 305 8.46 8.41 -9.73
C VAL A 305 9.30 7.66 -8.69
N VAL A 306 10.17 8.41 -8.02
CA VAL A 306 11.04 8.00 -6.92
C VAL A 306 10.49 8.58 -5.61
N ALA A 307 10.16 7.71 -4.65
CA ALA A 307 9.69 8.12 -3.33
C ALA A 307 10.76 7.97 -2.25
N GLY A 308 11.15 9.08 -1.63
CA GLY A 308 11.99 9.11 -0.43
C GLY A 308 11.18 8.86 0.84
N ILE A 309 11.61 7.90 1.66
CA ILE A 309 10.98 7.54 2.93
C ILE A 309 11.87 8.01 4.08
N HIS A 310 11.36 8.96 4.88
CA HIS A 310 12.08 9.49 6.04
C HIS A 310 12.22 8.43 7.15
N ASP A 311 13.30 8.49 7.93
CA ASP A 311 13.55 7.61 9.09
C ASP A 311 12.51 7.80 10.22
N ASP A 312 12.33 6.76 11.04
CA ASP A 312 11.37 6.79 12.15
C ASP A 312 11.69 7.89 13.16
N ASP A 313 12.96 8.04 13.54
CA ASP A 313 13.41 9.08 14.47
C ASP A 313 13.27 10.49 13.88
N VAL A 314 13.40 10.64 12.55
CA VAL A 314 13.16 11.92 11.86
C VAL A 314 11.69 12.29 11.95
N ILE A 315 10.79 11.34 11.65
CA ILE A 315 9.36 11.58 11.78
C ILE A 315 8.97 11.83 13.24
N ASN A 316 9.56 11.10 14.20
CA ASN A 316 9.28 11.32 15.62
C ASN A 316 9.78 12.66 16.12
N HIS A 317 10.94 13.14 15.64
CA HIS A 317 11.46 14.47 15.98
C HIS A 317 10.47 15.56 15.61
N TRP A 318 9.87 15.47 14.42
CA TRP A 318 8.96 16.49 13.89
C TRP A 318 7.52 16.34 14.38
N LYS A 319 6.98 15.12 14.46
CA LYS A 319 5.58 14.86 14.85
C LYS A 319 5.39 14.60 16.35
N GLY A 320 6.44 14.17 17.05
CA GLY A 320 6.36 13.78 18.46
C GLY A 320 5.50 12.55 18.71
N LEU A 321 5.04 12.43 19.96
CA LEU A 321 4.23 11.30 20.46
C LEU A 321 4.87 9.96 20.02
N ASN A 322 4.06 9.01 19.59
CA ASN A 322 4.43 7.70 19.08
C ASN A 322 4.48 7.64 17.53
N TYR A 323 4.52 8.78 16.84
CA TYR A 323 4.66 8.79 15.38
C TYR A 323 6.10 8.48 14.95
N PRO A 324 6.32 7.70 13.89
CA PRO A 324 5.29 7.13 13.03
C PRO A 324 4.64 5.88 13.62
N ILE A 325 3.36 5.64 13.30
CA ILE A 325 2.64 4.45 13.77
C ILE A 325 3.16 3.19 13.08
N MET A 326 3.50 3.29 11.80
CA MET A 326 4.23 2.28 11.04
C MET A 326 5.72 2.61 11.00
N ASN A 327 6.58 1.61 11.21
CA ASN A 327 8.01 1.81 11.06
C ASN A 327 8.41 2.02 9.59
N ILE A 328 9.66 2.39 9.35
CA ILE A 328 10.16 2.71 8.01
C ILE A 328 9.94 1.59 6.98
N PHE A 329 10.12 0.33 7.36
CA PHE A 329 9.91 -0.79 6.44
C PHE A 329 8.44 -0.98 6.11
N GLU A 330 7.56 -0.89 7.11
CA GLU A 330 6.11 -0.99 6.91
C GLU A 330 5.61 0.13 5.99
N ARG A 331 6.09 1.35 6.20
CA ARG A 331 5.78 2.52 5.35
C ARG A 331 6.31 2.33 3.93
N GLY A 332 7.56 1.89 3.78
CA GLY A 332 8.15 1.61 2.47
C GLY A 332 7.42 0.50 1.70
N LEU A 333 6.97 -0.55 2.38
CA LEU A 333 6.16 -1.62 1.76
C LEU A 333 4.79 -1.09 1.30
N CYS A 334 4.16 -0.22 2.10
CA CYS A 334 2.93 0.47 1.70
C CYS A 334 3.13 1.42 0.50
N VAL A 335 4.30 2.02 0.36
CA VAL A 335 4.62 2.84 -0.82
C VAL A 335 4.93 1.96 -2.04
N LEU A 336 5.66 0.86 -1.86
CA LEU A 336 5.99 -0.08 -2.94
C LEU A 336 4.75 -0.72 -3.58
N GLN A 337 3.71 -1.07 -2.81
CA GLN A 337 2.47 -1.61 -3.38
C GLN A 337 1.75 -0.60 -4.31
N CYS A 338 2.03 0.70 -4.22
CA CYS A 338 1.33 1.71 -5.00
C CYS A 338 1.77 1.66 -6.47
N ARG A 339 0.82 1.56 -7.40
CA ARG A 339 1.07 1.50 -8.85
C ARG A 339 1.71 2.74 -9.45
N TYR A 340 1.67 3.86 -8.74
CA TYR A 340 2.25 5.13 -9.19
C TYR A 340 3.76 5.22 -8.90
N ILE A 341 4.30 4.31 -8.10
CA ILE A 341 5.69 4.32 -7.65
C ILE A 341 6.55 3.41 -8.50
N HIS A 342 7.69 3.94 -8.96
CA HIS A 342 8.68 3.24 -9.77
C HIS A 342 9.95 2.92 -8.96
N ALA A 343 10.10 3.55 -7.80
CA ALA A 343 11.37 3.57 -7.09
C ALA A 343 11.16 4.05 -5.64
N VAL A 344 11.86 3.45 -4.68
CA VAL A 344 11.82 3.85 -3.26
C VAL A 344 13.24 4.03 -2.72
N ILE A 345 13.48 5.13 -1.98
CA ILE A 345 14.73 5.40 -1.27
C ILE A 345 14.43 5.43 0.22
N PHE A 346 14.94 4.45 0.96
CA PHE A 346 14.88 4.45 2.42
C PHE A 346 15.87 5.45 3.02
N SER A 347 15.50 5.97 4.19
CA SER A 347 16.28 6.91 4.99
C SER A 347 16.53 8.26 4.32
N SER A 348 15.69 8.69 3.37
CA SER A 348 15.88 9.97 2.68
C SER A 348 15.87 11.15 3.66
N PRO A 349 16.61 12.24 3.36
CA PRO A 349 16.65 13.40 4.24
C PRO A 349 15.29 14.10 4.31
N PHE A 350 15.00 14.74 5.45
CA PHE A 350 13.77 15.52 5.63
C PHE A 350 13.70 16.75 4.71
N SER A 351 14.85 17.39 4.48
CA SER A 351 15.00 18.49 3.53
C SER A 351 15.94 18.05 2.42
N PRO A 352 15.46 17.79 1.19
CA PRO A 352 16.33 17.35 0.10
C PRO A 352 17.28 18.48 -0.30
N SER A 353 18.53 18.39 0.12
CA SER A 353 19.59 19.35 -0.21
C SER A 353 19.98 19.27 -1.69
N GLN A 354 20.68 20.29 -2.19
CA GLN A 354 21.14 20.27 -3.58
C GLN A 354 22.13 19.12 -3.81
N SER A 355 23.06 18.91 -2.88
CA SER A 355 24.05 17.84 -2.95
C SER A 355 23.40 16.45 -2.95
N TYR A 356 22.33 16.26 -2.16
CA TYR A 356 21.55 15.01 -2.16
C TYR A 356 20.88 14.75 -3.53
N LEU A 357 20.18 15.77 -4.06
CA LEU A 357 19.47 15.67 -5.33
C LEU A 357 20.42 15.44 -6.51
N GLU A 358 21.60 16.08 -6.50
CA GLU A 358 22.63 15.89 -7.53
C GLU A 358 23.30 14.52 -7.49
N ALA A 359 23.35 13.90 -6.30
CA ALA A 359 23.94 12.58 -6.10
C ALA A 359 22.97 11.41 -6.34
N MET A 360 21.69 11.67 -6.64
CA MET A 360 20.69 10.63 -6.84
C MET A 360 21.11 9.64 -7.95
N PRO A 361 20.83 8.32 -7.77
CA PRO A 361 21.37 7.26 -8.64
C PRO A 361 20.85 7.31 -10.08
N LEU A 362 19.75 8.02 -10.32
CA LEU A 362 19.12 8.18 -11.63
C LEU A 362 19.43 9.55 -12.27
N GLY A 363 20.37 10.29 -11.70
CA GLY A 363 20.64 11.69 -12.03
C GLY A 363 19.75 12.66 -11.26
N VAL A 364 19.96 13.95 -11.51
CA VAL A 364 19.19 15.03 -10.89
C VAL A 364 17.71 14.89 -11.29
N PRO A 365 16.76 14.90 -10.34
CA PRO A 365 15.35 14.87 -10.68
C PRO A 365 14.95 16.04 -11.59
N ASP A 366 14.12 15.75 -12.58
CA ASP A 366 13.51 16.77 -13.44
C ASP A 366 12.48 17.61 -12.68
N ALA A 367 11.87 17.05 -11.63
CA ALA A 367 10.96 17.76 -10.73
C ALA A 367 10.95 17.14 -9.33
N VAL A 368 10.76 17.99 -8.32
CA VAL A 368 10.46 17.61 -6.94
C VAL A 368 9.04 18.05 -6.64
N TYR A 369 8.17 17.11 -6.29
CA TYR A 369 6.77 17.37 -5.97
C TYR A 369 6.48 17.30 -4.48
N HIS A 370 5.65 18.20 -4.00
CA HIS A 370 5.06 18.12 -2.67
C HIS A 370 3.59 18.55 -2.69
N GLY A 371 2.79 18.02 -1.77
CA GLY A 371 1.39 18.40 -1.61
C GLY A 371 1.22 19.67 -0.79
N PRO A 372 0.03 20.30 -0.81
CA PRO A 372 -0.28 21.49 -0.02
C PRO A 372 -0.62 21.10 1.42
N THR A 373 0.20 20.25 2.04
CA THR A 373 -0.01 19.84 3.43
C THR A 373 0.36 20.98 4.36
N THR A 374 -0.51 21.28 5.31
CA THR A 374 -0.17 22.17 6.42
C THR A 374 0.96 21.52 7.21
N PHE A 375 2.18 21.97 6.97
CA PHE A 375 3.35 21.56 7.72
C PHE A 375 3.10 21.75 9.22
N ILE A 376 3.76 20.93 10.04
CA ILE A 376 4.14 21.34 11.40
C ILE A 376 4.75 22.74 11.25
N PRO A 377 4.47 23.74 12.10
CA PRO A 377 5.02 25.08 11.93
C PRO A 377 6.55 25.06 11.96
N LEU A 378 7.17 24.84 10.80
CA LEU A 378 8.60 24.86 10.59
C LEU A 378 9.00 26.34 10.54
N THR A 379 10.14 26.65 11.15
CA THR A 379 10.73 27.98 11.05
C THR A 379 11.40 28.23 9.71
N TYR A 380 11.39 27.23 8.81
CA TYR A 380 12.04 27.24 7.51
C TYR A 380 11.26 26.39 6.50
N ASP A 381 11.56 26.59 5.22
CA ASP A 381 11.01 25.80 4.12
C ASP A 381 11.95 24.62 3.78
N PRO A 382 11.51 23.35 3.93
CA PRO A 382 12.37 22.18 3.68
C PRO A 382 12.70 22.00 2.19
N TYR A 383 11.95 22.63 1.29
CA TYR A 383 12.12 22.53 -0.16
C TYR A 383 12.84 23.74 -0.77
N MET A 384 13.59 24.50 0.03
CA MET A 384 14.38 25.63 -0.45
C MET A 384 15.37 25.26 -1.56
N ALA A 385 16.07 24.13 -1.45
CA ALA A 385 17.02 23.69 -2.47
C ALA A 385 16.35 23.40 -3.83
N PRO A 386 15.32 22.53 -3.93
CA PRO A 386 14.65 22.30 -5.21
C PRO A 386 13.95 23.55 -5.78
N LYS A 387 13.51 24.48 -4.93
CA LYS A 387 13.01 25.79 -5.38
C LYS A 387 14.11 26.64 -6.02
N ARG A 388 15.31 26.71 -5.41
CA ARG A 388 16.48 27.40 -5.99
C ARG A 388 16.94 26.75 -7.29
N MET A 389 16.85 25.42 -7.38
CA MET A 389 17.16 24.66 -8.61
C MET A 389 16.09 24.82 -9.70
N GLY A 390 14.92 25.43 -9.40
CA GLY A 390 13.84 25.62 -10.36
C GLY A 390 13.05 24.35 -10.70
N ILE A 391 13.17 23.29 -9.88
CA ILE A 391 12.55 21.98 -10.12
C ILE A 391 11.41 21.66 -9.13
N PHE A 392 11.14 22.53 -8.15
CA PHE A 392 10.03 22.34 -7.22
C PHE A 392 8.67 22.59 -7.88
N LYS A 393 7.71 21.69 -7.63
CA LYS A 393 6.31 21.81 -8.04
C LYS A 393 5.40 21.44 -6.88
N GLU A 394 4.29 22.17 -6.76
CA GLU A 394 3.26 21.89 -5.75
C GLU A 394 2.01 21.30 -6.41
N THR A 395 1.41 20.29 -5.80
CA THR A 395 0.11 19.78 -6.26
C THR A 395 -1.05 20.62 -5.74
N SER A 396 -2.21 20.51 -6.40
CA SER A 396 -3.44 21.14 -5.91
C SER A 396 -4.00 20.43 -4.68
N SER A 397 -4.90 21.10 -3.97
CA SER A 397 -5.72 20.46 -2.94
C SER A 397 -6.64 19.41 -3.56
N HIS A 398 -7.07 18.45 -2.75
CA HIS A 398 -7.95 17.36 -3.18
C HIS A 398 -8.90 16.89 -2.08
N THR A 399 -9.92 16.12 -2.46
CA THR A 399 -10.97 15.64 -1.57
C THR A 399 -10.41 14.87 -0.36
N TYR A 400 -9.36 14.07 -0.56
CA TYR A 400 -8.71 13.30 0.51
C TYR A 400 -7.60 14.05 1.27
N GLN A 401 -7.43 15.37 1.09
CA GLN A 401 -6.32 16.13 1.70
C GLN A 401 -6.30 16.03 3.23
N HIS A 402 -7.48 15.86 3.84
CA HIS A 402 -7.67 15.71 5.27
C HIS A 402 -7.33 14.30 5.79
N VAL A 403 -7.24 13.30 4.92
CA VAL A 403 -7.04 11.89 5.30
C VAL A 403 -5.56 11.59 5.49
N ASN A 404 -5.05 12.00 6.65
CA ASN A 404 -3.66 11.80 7.08
C ASN A 404 -3.58 10.98 8.39
N ALA A 405 -2.37 10.61 8.79
CA ALA A 405 -2.12 9.81 9.99
C ALA A 405 -2.81 10.37 11.26
N GLY A 406 -2.81 11.70 11.44
CA GLY A 406 -3.44 12.35 12.59
C GLY A 406 -4.96 12.22 12.58
N GLU A 407 -5.60 12.55 11.46
CA GLU A 407 -7.06 12.40 11.30
C GLU A 407 -7.50 10.95 11.48
N ILE A 408 -6.72 9.99 10.97
CA ILE A 408 -7.08 8.58 11.12
C ILE A 408 -6.97 8.12 12.58
N VAL A 409 -5.93 8.55 13.29
CA VAL A 409 -5.81 8.33 14.74
C VAL A 409 -7.01 8.95 15.46
N ASP A 410 -7.41 10.17 15.11
CA ASP A 410 -8.56 10.85 15.71
C ASP A 410 -9.89 10.12 15.44
N ARG A 411 -10.10 9.60 14.22
CA ARG A 411 -11.26 8.76 13.88
C ARG A 411 -11.31 7.50 14.75
N ILE A 412 -10.18 6.84 14.96
CA ILE A 412 -10.07 5.64 15.81
C ILE A 412 -10.36 5.99 17.28
N LEU A 413 -9.81 7.09 17.78
CA LEU A 413 -10.01 7.55 19.16
C LEU A 413 -11.45 7.96 19.45
N LYS A 414 -12.16 8.58 18.48
CA LYS A 414 -13.58 8.95 18.61
C LYS A 414 -14.51 7.75 18.79
N SER A 415 -14.13 6.58 18.29
CA SER A 415 -14.91 5.34 18.42
C SER A 415 -14.18 4.29 19.26
N ARG A 416 -13.34 4.74 20.21
CA ARG A 416 -12.47 3.88 21.02
C ARG A 416 -13.20 2.73 21.69
N GLU A 417 -14.35 2.97 22.32
CA GLU A 417 -15.13 1.92 23.01
C GLU A 417 -15.55 0.80 22.05
N ALA A 418 -16.13 1.17 20.89
CA ALA A 418 -16.53 0.21 19.85
C ALA A 418 -15.33 -0.57 19.28
N TYR A 419 -14.16 0.08 19.17
CA TYR A 419 -12.94 -0.60 18.72
C TYR A 419 -12.36 -1.52 19.78
N GLU A 420 -12.32 -1.13 21.05
CA GLU A 420 -11.89 -1.99 22.15
C GLU A 420 -12.78 -3.23 22.25
N GLU A 421 -14.10 -3.10 22.06
CA GLU A 421 -15.04 -4.24 21.95
C GLU A 421 -14.71 -5.15 20.76
N ARG A 422 -14.52 -4.58 19.57
CA ARG A 422 -14.12 -5.34 18.37
C ARG A 422 -12.79 -6.07 18.58
N GLN A 423 -11.82 -5.47 19.27
CA GLN A 423 -10.55 -6.13 19.57
C GLN A 423 -10.73 -7.30 20.54
N ARG A 424 -11.55 -7.16 21.59
CA ARG A 424 -11.90 -8.26 22.49
C ARG A 424 -12.51 -9.44 21.72
N ALA A 425 -13.53 -9.18 20.89
CA ALA A 425 -14.17 -10.22 20.09
C ALA A 425 -13.20 -10.91 19.12
N LYS A 426 -12.24 -10.18 18.53
CA LYS A 426 -11.25 -10.75 17.63
C LYS A 426 -10.19 -11.61 18.36
N LEU A 427 -9.76 -11.17 19.54
CA LEU A 427 -8.84 -11.96 20.38
C LEU A 427 -9.49 -13.28 20.83
N GLU A 428 -10.76 -13.22 21.22
CA GLU A 428 -11.55 -14.42 21.54
C GLU A 428 -11.65 -15.37 20.34
N LYS A 429 -11.93 -14.83 19.14
CA LYS A 429 -11.94 -15.63 17.89
C LYS A 429 -10.57 -16.27 17.63
N GLY A 430 -9.47 -15.53 17.75
CA GLY A 430 -8.12 -16.08 17.57
C GLY A 430 -7.79 -17.22 18.54
N ALA A 431 -8.23 -17.12 19.80
CA ALA A 431 -8.07 -18.20 20.78
C ALA A 431 -8.88 -19.45 20.40
N VAL A 432 -10.09 -19.27 19.87
CA VAL A 432 -10.91 -20.37 19.33
C VAL A 432 -10.24 -20.99 18.11
N GLU A 433 -9.65 -20.20 17.21
CA GLU A 433 -8.91 -20.69 16.03
C GLU A 433 -7.74 -21.59 16.43
N GLU A 434 -6.95 -21.19 17.42
CA GLU A 434 -5.80 -21.97 17.91
C GLU A 434 -6.24 -23.29 18.54
N LEU A 435 -7.39 -23.30 19.24
CA LEU A 435 -8.02 -24.51 19.79
C LEU A 435 -8.56 -25.45 18.69
N VAL A 436 -9.07 -24.92 17.59
CA VAL A 436 -9.55 -25.74 16.45
C VAL A 436 -8.35 -26.31 15.68
N LYS A 437 -7.35 -25.50 15.33
CA LYS A 437 -6.13 -25.94 14.64
C LYS A 437 -5.38 -27.01 15.44
N SER A 438 -5.31 -26.89 16.77
CA SER A 438 -4.68 -27.90 17.64
C SER A 438 -5.46 -29.21 17.69
N LYS A 439 -6.81 -29.18 17.65
CA LYS A 439 -7.63 -30.39 17.57
C LYS A 439 -7.49 -31.09 16.22
N GLU A 440 -7.47 -30.35 15.12
CA GLU A 440 -7.31 -30.91 13.78
C GLU A 440 -5.93 -31.54 13.58
N SER A 441 -4.87 -30.89 14.08
CA SER A 441 -3.50 -31.44 14.04
C SER A 441 -3.26 -32.61 15.00
N ALA A 442 -4.08 -32.77 16.05
CA ALA A 442 -4.07 -33.96 16.90
C ALA A 442 -4.90 -35.13 16.34
N SER A 443 -5.69 -34.87 15.28
CA SER A 443 -6.58 -35.85 14.64
C SER A 443 -6.04 -36.39 13.30
N ALA A 444 -4.91 -35.86 12.83
CA ALA A 444 -4.16 -36.26 11.65
C ALA A 444 -2.87 -36.98 12.06
#